data_AF-A0A7C6BZW2-F1
#
_entry.id   AF-A0A7C6BZW2-F1
#
_cell.length_a   1.000
_cell.length_b   1.000
_cell.length_c   1.000
_cell.angle_alpha   90.00
_cell.angle_beta   90.00
_cell.angle_gamma   90.00
#
_symmetry.space_group_name_H-M   'P 1'
#
loop_
_entity.id
_entity.type
_entity.pdbx_description
1 polymer ?
#
loop_
_entity_poly.entity_id
_entity_poly.type
_entity_poly.pdbx_seq_one_letter_code
_entity_poly.pdbx_strand_id
1 'polypeptide(L)'
;MSRKDWLAGFKKIVYVMLSYIPLGLACGIALDKAGFSPFSVMIMSLLVFAGAGQFMIAQLVSAASSPVSIIVTIFFVNSRH
;
A
#
# COMPACT_ATOMS: atom_id res chain seq x y z
N MET A 1 -12.26 -13.62 -28.98
CA MET A 1 -12.75 -12.53 -28.12
C MET A 1 -13.25 -11.41 -29.00
N SER A 2 -14.50 -10.99 -28.82
CA SER A 2 -15.12 -9.88 -29.56
C SER A 2 -14.66 -8.53 -28.98
N ARG A 3 -14.65 -7.46 -29.79
CA ARG A 3 -14.34 -6.08 -29.32
C ARG A 3 -15.20 -5.67 -28.10
N LYS A 4 -16.43 -6.19 -28.01
CA LYS A 4 -17.35 -5.96 -26.89
C LYS A 4 -16.85 -6.61 -25.59
N ASP A 5 -16.21 -7.77 -25.66
CA ASP A 5 -15.65 -8.47 -24.49
C ASP A 5 -14.44 -7.72 -23.91
N TRP A 6 -13.64 -7.10 -24.77
CA TRP A 6 -12.48 -6.29 -24.37
C TRP A 6 -12.90 -5.02 -23.63
N LEU A 7 -13.91 -4.30 -24.16
CA LEU A 7 -14.47 -3.12 -23.49
C LEU A 7 -15.15 -3.47 -22.16
N ALA A 8 -15.86 -4.59 -22.09
CA ALA A 8 -16.46 -5.08 -20.85
C ALA A 8 -15.38 -5.46 -19.81
N GLY A 9 -14.31 -6.13 -20.25
CA GLY A 9 -13.14 -6.45 -19.41
C GLY A 9 -12.45 -5.20 -18.87
N PHE A 10 -12.19 -4.22 -19.74
CA PHE A 10 -11.59 -2.95 -19.35
C PHE A 10 -12.44 -2.21 -18.30
N LYS A 11 -13.77 -2.13 -18.52
CA LYS A 11 -14.69 -1.49 -17.56
C LYS A 11 -14.67 -2.18 -16.20
N LYS A 12 -14.59 -3.52 -16.17
CA LYS A 12 -14.45 -4.29 -14.93
C LYS A 12 -13.13 -3.97 -14.22
N ILE A 13 -12.01 -3.96 -14.94
CA ILE A 13 -10.69 -3.68 -14.36
C ILE A 13 -10.64 -2.27 -13.77
N VAL A 14 -11.14 -1.26 -14.49
CA VAL A 14 -11.21 0.13 -13.98
C VAL A 14 -12.03 0.20 -12.69
N TYR A 15 -13.17 -0.48 -12.64
CA TYR A 15 -14.01 -0.48 -11.44
C TYR A 15 -13.30 -1.14 -10.23
N VAL A 16 -12.56 -2.24 -10.48
CA VAL A 16 -11.74 -2.88 -9.45
C VAL A 16 -10.59 -1.99 -9.02
N MET A 17 -9.93 -1.26 -9.93
CA MET A 17 -8.87 -0.32 -9.56
C MET A 17 -9.41 0.85 -8.71
N LEU A 18 -10.58 1.37 -9.04
CA LEU A 18 -11.22 2.44 -8.27
C LEU A 18 -11.52 2.02 -6.83
N SER A 19 -11.81 0.74 -6.58
CA SER A 19 -12.02 0.25 -5.20
C SER A 19 -10.75 0.25 -4.34
N TYR A 20 -9.55 0.38 -4.92
CA TYR A 20 -8.30 0.50 -4.17
C TYR A 20 -7.99 1.94 -3.72
N ILE A 21 -8.67 2.96 -4.26
CA ILE A 21 -8.46 4.37 -3.87
C ILE A 21 -8.66 4.59 -2.35
N PRO A 22 -9.77 4.13 -1.73
CA PRO A 22 -9.96 4.30 -0.29
C PRO A 22 -8.88 3.59 0.53
N LEU A 23 -8.41 2.43 0.05
CA LEU A 23 -7.38 1.66 0.73
C LEU A 23 -6.03 2.40 0.72
N GLY A 24 -5.66 2.99 -0.42
CA GLY A 24 -4.47 3.82 -0.55
C GLY A 24 -4.53 5.07 0.32
N LEU A 25 -5.69 5.74 0.37
CA LEU A 25 -5.92 6.89 1.25
C LEU A 25 -5.81 6.52 2.73
N ALA A 26 -6.43 5.42 3.15
CA ALA A 26 -6.35 4.94 4.53
C ALA A 26 -4.90 4.64 4.94
N CYS A 27 -4.11 4.07 4.03
CA CYS A 27 -2.69 3.82 4.26
C CYS A 27 -1.88 5.12 4.38
N GLY A 28 -2.14 6.08 3.50
CA GLY A 28 -1.49 7.38 3.55
C GLY A 28 -1.76 8.14 4.84
N ILE A 29 -3.02 8.12 5.31
CA ILE A 29 -3.41 8.69 6.60
C ILE A 29 -2.72 7.97 7.76
N ALA A 30 -2.60 6.64 7.70
CA ALA A 30 -1.93 5.88 8.75
C ALA A 30 -0.43 6.23 8.86
N LEU A 31 0.26 6.41 7.73
CA LEU A 31 1.67 6.81 7.71
C LEU A 31 1.87 8.27 8.14
N ASP A 32 0.98 9.18 7.75
CA ASP A 32 0.98 10.56 8.22
C ASP A 32 0.85 10.62 9.76
N LYS A 33 -0.08 9.82 10.33
CA LYS A 33 -0.22 9.66 11.78
C LYS A 33 1.00 9.04 12.47
N ALA A 34 1.77 8.22 11.77
CA ALA A 34 3.02 7.65 12.25
C ALA A 34 4.21 8.64 12.17
N GLY A 35 3.99 9.88 11.70
CA GLY A 35 5.00 10.93 11.65
C GLY A 35 5.77 11.02 10.33
N PHE A 36 5.32 10.34 9.27
CA PHE A 36 5.91 10.49 7.94
C PHE A 36 5.40 11.75 7.24
N SER A 37 6.30 12.42 6.52
CA SER A 37 5.92 13.53 5.63
C SER A 37 4.99 13.04 4.51
N PRO A 38 3.95 13.79 4.13
CA PRO A 38 3.07 13.46 3.01
C PRO A 38 3.82 13.19 1.70
N PHE A 39 4.94 13.87 1.48
CA PHE A 39 5.80 13.66 0.31
C PHE A 39 6.51 12.30 0.36
N SER A 40 7.04 11.93 1.53
CA SER A 40 7.65 10.61 1.74
C SER A 40 6.62 9.48 1.60
N VAL A 41 5.40 9.68 2.08
CA VAL A 41 4.29 8.74 1.93
C VAL A 41 3.94 8.55 0.45
N MET A 42 3.87 9.64 -0.32
CA MET A 42 3.63 9.57 -1.77
C MET A 42 4.71 8.77 -2.50
N ILE A 43 5.98 9.02 -2.18
CA ILE A 43 7.11 8.28 -2.76
C ILE A 43 7.04 6.80 -2.37
N MET A 44 6.76 6.49 -1.10
CA MET A 44 6.60 5.10 -0.65
C MET A 44 5.47 4.40 -1.39
N SER A 45 4.33 5.05 -1.62
CA SER A 45 3.20 4.45 -2.35
C SER A 45 3.46 4.25 -3.83
N LEU A 46 4.41 5.00 -4.41
CA LEU A 46 4.85 4.81 -5.80
C LEU A 46 5.91 3.70 -5.93
N LEU A 47 6.81 3.58 -4.96
CA LEU A 47 7.94 2.66 -5.02
C LEU A 47 7.67 1.29 -4.36
N VAL A 48 6.82 1.25 -3.33
CA VAL A 48 6.55 0.04 -2.55
C VAL A 48 5.22 -0.55 -3.00
N PHE A 49 5.29 -1.56 -3.86
CA PHE A 49 4.13 -2.31 -4.36
C PHE A 49 3.54 -3.31 -3.33
N ALA A 50 3.70 -3.02 -2.03
CA ALA A 50 3.25 -3.84 -0.92
C ALA A 50 2.35 -3.01 0.01
N GLY A 51 1.08 -2.86 -0.38
CA GLY A 51 0.10 -2.07 0.40
C GLY A 51 -0.07 -2.58 1.84
N ALA A 52 -0.05 -3.89 2.06
CA ALA A 52 -0.05 -4.47 3.41
C ALA A 52 1.21 -4.10 4.22
N GLY A 53 2.36 -3.99 3.55
CA GLY A 53 3.62 -3.57 4.15
C GLY A 53 3.58 -2.15 4.72
N GLN A 54 2.96 -1.23 3.99
CA GLN A 54 2.84 0.16 4.41
C GLN A 54 1.97 0.34 5.67
N PHE A 55 0.88 -0.42 5.80
CA PHE A 55 0.08 -0.45 7.03
C PHE A 55 0.85 -1.02 8.23
N MET A 56 1.68 -2.05 8.01
CA MET A 56 2.54 -2.60 9.07
C MET A 56 3.62 -1.60 9.49
N ILE A 57 4.22 -0.88 8.54
CA ILE A 57 5.18 0.21 8.84
C ILE A 57 4.51 1.24 9.74
N ALA A 58 3.33 1.75 9.35
CA ALA A 58 2.59 2.73 10.13
C ALA A 58 2.31 2.24 11.56
N GLN A 59 1.89 0.98 11.74
CA GLN A 59 1.68 0.40 13.06
C GLN A 59 2.96 0.27 13.88
N LEU A 60 4.03 -0.30 13.33
CA LEU A 60 5.26 -0.56 14.07
C LEU A 60 6.00 0.74 14.44
N VAL A 61 5.97 1.74 13.55
CA VAL A 61 6.51 3.07 13.83
C VAL A 61 5.68 3.76 14.93
N SER A 62 4.34 3.67 14.88
CA SER A 62 3.48 4.19 15.94
C SER A 62 3.69 3.49 17.28
N ALA A 63 4.11 2.22 17.26
CA ALA A 63 4.48 1.45 18.45
C ALA A 63 5.93 1.72 18.94
N ALA A 64 6.63 2.71 18.37
CA ALA A 64 8.02 3.05 18.68
C ALA A 64 8.99 1.85 18.56
N SER A 65 8.73 0.94 17.62
CA SER A 65 9.60 -0.23 17.38
C SER A 65 10.95 0.21 16.81
N SER A 66 12.01 -0.57 17.10
CA SER A 66 13.33 -0.28 16.55
C SER A 66 13.32 -0.38 15.02
N PRO A 67 14.09 0.47 14.30
CA PRO A 67 14.15 0.41 12.84
C PRO A 67 14.56 -0.97 12.31
N VAL A 68 15.47 -1.66 13.02
CA VAL A 68 15.92 -3.01 12.67
C VAL A 68 14.78 -4.01 12.76
N SER A 69 13.97 -3.95 13.83
CA SER A 69 12.80 -4.82 14.00
C SER A 69 11.77 -4.61 12.89
N ILE A 70 11.53 -3.34 12.52
CA ILE A 70 10.62 -2.97 11.43
C ILE A 70 11.08 -3.60 10.11
N ILE A 71 12.35 -3.41 9.75
CA ILE A 71 12.93 -3.96 8.51
C ILE A 71 12.83 -5.48 8.49
N VAL A 72 13.25 -6.16 9.55
CA VAL A 72 13.22 -7.64 9.64
C VAL A 72 11.79 -8.16 9.54
N THR A 73 10.85 -7.54 10.25
CA THR A 73 9.44 -7.96 10.24
C THR A 73 8.84 -7.83 8.84
N ILE A 74 9.05 -6.68 8.19
CA ILE A 74 8.53 -6.45 6.84
C ILE A 74 9.18 -7.41 5.84
N PHE A 75 10.49 -7.64 5.96
CA PHE A 75 11.23 -8.56 5.11
C PHE A 75 10.67 -10.00 5.22
N PHE A 76 10.48 -10.50 6.44
CA PHE A 76 9.93 -11.83 6.66
C PHE A 76 8.50 -11.95 6.15
N VAL A 77 7.65 -10.95 6.39
CA VAL A 77 6.26 -10.98 5.91
C VAL A 77 6.19 -10.94 4.39
N ASN A 78 7.04 -10.13 3.73
CA ASN A 78 7.08 -10.06 2.27
C ASN A 78 7.70 -11.31 1.63
N SER A 79 8.67 -11.95 2.28
CA SER A 79 9.31 -13.20 1.79
C SER A 79 8.36 -14.41 1.77
N ARG A 80 7.11 -14.26 2.24
CA ARG A 80 6.07 -15.29 2.13
C ARG A 80 5.58 -15.52 0.69
N HIS A 81 5.84 -14.58 -0.21
CA HIS A 81 5.49 -14.65 -1.63
C HIS A 81 6.74 -14.91 -2.47
#